data_AF-A0A5C5QE99-F1
#
_entry.id   AF-A0A5C5QE99-F1
#
_cell.length_a   1.000
_cell.length_b   1.000
_cell.length_c   1.000
_cell.angle_alpha   90.00
_cell.angle_beta   90.00
_cell.angle_gamma   90.00
#
_symmetry.space_group_name_H-M   'P 1'
#
loop_
_entity.id
_entity.type
_entity.pdbx_description
1 polymer ?
#
loop_
_entity_poly.entity_id
_entity_poly.type
_entity_poly.pdbx_seq_one_letter_code
_entity_poly.pdbx_strand_id
1 'polypeptide(L)'
;MRSALRTGMTLTVIVLLFMAFNLVWVNKLPDIRWDFTQQKMHTLSVPQRQFLGSLQAPLDLYYFNANSDPQRNYALKRYGKRIEDLLKEYEKAAKGMINLHLIDPAPFSEDAYRARLFGLDDKSGFIGLIGTRAGHSAQRIESFSLDREPLLDYEISHLIYKLQHPERPTVGLLSGLAMKESAARLLKELQQHFNLAKLESTTERIPEQVKTLMVVHPRALPERTLYAIEQFVLKGGKLMVFIDPISERSPDTKAANARLDELLAAWGIQMPANKWLVDSLYTPLETPGAEKNGAHHPGRLNLPRQAMNTRDISTWRLNGVTVSSSGALSRRSKSRTTFTPLLQSSEQSELLEVEGFAGATALDSLIDDTPIQGKRHVIAARIEGPGYSAFPDGIKGHPPGLQKAAQIHVVVVADTDLLMDQVSRLAPDNNALFVLNTLDSLSALDALASIHPRAQMQASPTVLEAMRSAAEQVYRMKASELERRLQRTEQEWQLLSPQTTVLGTQTVDATTQLQALNKERLRLPMELHALRVEAYASVHRLELAIKLVVTYTIPLALCLAAWMVFLDQRRRRTAFH
;
A
#
# COMPACT_ATOMS: atom_id res chain seq x y z
N MET A 1 14.66 69.25 14.33
CA MET A 1 13.87 68.79 13.16
C MET A 1 14.70 68.21 12.01
N ARG A 2 15.97 68.62 11.79
CA ARG A 2 16.82 68.04 10.71
C ARG A 2 17.27 66.59 10.93
N SER A 3 17.30 66.07 12.16
CA SER A 3 17.70 64.68 12.44
C SER A 3 16.61 63.65 12.12
N ALA A 4 15.34 63.96 12.38
CA ALA A 4 14.20 63.06 12.14
C ALA A 4 13.97 62.79 10.64
N LEU A 5 14.16 63.81 9.79
CA LEU A 5 14.10 63.69 8.34
C LEU A 5 15.28 62.86 7.78
N ARG A 6 16.48 63.02 8.33
CA ARG A 6 17.64 62.20 7.95
C ARG A 6 17.46 60.75 8.35
N THR A 7 16.96 60.47 9.56
CA THR A 7 16.68 59.10 10.01
C THR A 7 15.58 58.45 9.17
N GLY A 8 14.52 59.19 8.82
CA GLY A 8 13.47 58.71 7.92
C GLY A 8 14.02 58.33 6.55
N MET A 9 14.81 59.22 5.93
CA MET A 9 15.39 58.99 4.61
C MET A 9 16.39 57.82 4.60
N THR A 10 17.20 57.66 5.64
CA THR A 10 18.09 56.48 5.76
C THR A 10 17.30 55.18 5.91
N LEU A 11 16.17 55.22 6.62
CA LEU A 11 15.33 54.04 6.83
C LEU A 11 14.65 53.62 5.52
N THR A 12 14.16 54.59 4.74
CA THR A 12 13.58 54.33 3.41
C THR A 12 14.61 53.75 2.44
N VAL A 13 15.84 54.29 2.44
CA VAL A 13 16.92 53.77 1.58
C VAL A 13 17.31 52.35 1.99
N ILE A 14 17.43 52.06 3.30
CA ILE A 14 17.73 50.71 3.78
C ILE A 14 16.61 49.72 3.40
N VAL A 15 15.34 50.11 3.53
CA VAL A 15 14.20 49.27 3.12
C VAL A 15 14.22 49.01 1.62
N LEU A 16 14.50 50.01 0.79
CA LEU A 16 14.62 49.83 -0.67
C LEU A 16 15.80 48.93 -1.03
N LEU A 17 16.94 49.09 -0.36
CA LEU A 17 18.14 48.26 -0.59
C LEU A 17 17.91 46.82 -0.13
N PHE A 18 17.23 46.62 1.00
CA PHE A 18 16.82 45.31 1.49
C PHE A 18 15.83 44.64 0.52
N MET A 19 14.86 45.38 -0.01
CA MET A 19 13.88 44.86 -0.97
C MET A 19 14.55 44.51 -2.30
N ALA A 20 15.45 45.35 -2.80
CA ALA A 20 16.25 45.04 -3.99
C ALA A 20 17.16 43.83 -3.79
N PHE A 21 17.81 43.72 -2.63
CA PHE A 21 18.61 42.56 -2.26
C PHE A 21 17.75 41.28 -2.21
N ASN A 22 16.59 41.34 -1.56
CA ASN A 22 15.67 40.21 -1.46
C ASN A 22 15.18 39.76 -2.85
N LEU A 23 14.80 40.70 -3.72
CA LEU A 23 14.32 40.42 -5.07
C LEU A 23 15.37 39.71 -5.95
N VAL A 24 16.65 40.09 -5.81
CA VAL A 24 17.74 39.56 -6.64
C VAL A 24 18.35 38.29 -6.06
N TRP A 25 18.49 38.21 -4.74
CA TRP A 25 19.24 37.13 -4.09
C TRP A 25 18.36 35.96 -3.64
N VAL A 26 17.06 36.15 -3.37
CA VAL A 26 16.16 35.03 -2.99
C VAL A 26 16.10 33.96 -4.09
N ASN A 27 16.07 34.37 -5.36
CA ASN A 27 16.05 33.43 -6.48
C ASN A 27 17.42 32.76 -6.74
N LYS A 28 18.50 33.24 -6.11
CA LYS A 28 19.86 32.70 -6.27
C LYS A 28 20.37 31.95 -5.03
N LEU A 29 19.67 32.01 -3.91
CA LEU A 29 20.00 31.20 -2.75
C LEU A 29 19.72 29.72 -3.11
N PRO A 30 20.66 28.79 -2.86
CA PRO A 30 20.39 27.38 -3.02
C PRO A 30 19.19 27.05 -2.12
N ASP A 31 18.19 26.38 -2.69
CA ASP A 31 16.96 25.96 -2.02
C ASP A 31 17.31 24.87 -0.99
N ILE A 32 17.97 25.29 0.09
CA ILE A 32 18.31 24.49 1.25
C ILE A 32 17.01 24.38 2.05
N ARG A 33 16.15 23.48 1.59
CA ARG A 33 15.02 22.99 2.36
C ARG A 33 15.57 22.13 3.48
N TRP A 34 15.82 22.73 4.63
CA TRP A 34 15.98 21.97 5.86
C TRP A 34 14.61 21.36 6.18
N ASP A 35 14.46 20.09 5.85
CA ASP A 35 13.29 19.30 6.22
C ASP A 35 13.33 19.10 7.74
N PHE A 36 12.68 20.03 8.47
CA PHE A 36 12.48 19.96 9.91
C PHE A 36 11.35 19.00 10.30
N THR A 37 10.73 18.29 9.34
CA THR A 37 9.83 17.20 9.72
C THR A 37 10.66 16.13 10.42
N GLN A 38 10.14 15.59 11.54
CA GLN A 38 10.83 14.56 12.33
C GLN A 38 11.23 13.32 11.51
N GLN A 39 10.69 13.15 10.29
CA GLN A 39 10.80 11.95 9.47
C GLN A 39 11.47 12.17 8.09
N LYS A 40 11.98 13.38 7.79
CA LYS A 40 12.55 13.73 6.47
C LYS A 40 11.66 13.28 5.29
N MET A 41 10.35 13.54 5.41
CA MET A 41 9.34 13.00 4.48
C MET A 41 9.48 13.56 3.05
N HIS A 42 10.25 14.64 2.87
CA HIS A 42 10.51 15.32 1.61
C HIS A 42 12.00 15.24 1.24
N THR A 43 12.60 14.07 1.41
CA THR A 43 13.99 13.85 1.01
C THR A 43 14.19 12.42 0.60
N LEU A 44 14.68 12.18 -0.61
CA LEU A 44 15.05 10.85 -1.10
C LEU A 44 16.00 10.10 -0.15
N SER A 45 15.74 8.80 0.00
CA SER A 45 16.59 7.87 0.75
C SER A 45 17.94 7.65 0.06
N VAL A 46 18.93 7.14 0.80
CA VAL A 46 20.26 6.85 0.24
C VAL A 46 20.18 5.85 -0.92
N PRO A 47 19.44 4.72 -0.82
CA PRO A 47 19.28 3.80 -1.94
C PRO A 47 18.61 4.42 -3.17
N GLN A 48 17.60 5.27 -2.97
CA GLN A 48 16.94 5.98 -4.08
C GLN A 48 17.91 6.88 -4.84
N ARG A 49 18.76 7.63 -4.11
CA ARG A 49 19.77 8.49 -4.75
C ARG A 49 20.82 7.68 -5.51
N GLN A 50 21.20 6.51 -5.00
CA GLN A 50 22.12 5.61 -5.68
C GLN A 50 21.51 5.05 -6.96
N PHE A 51 20.25 4.59 -6.90
CA PHE A 51 19.49 4.11 -8.05
C PHE A 51 19.35 5.18 -9.14
N LEU A 52 18.99 6.41 -8.76
CA LEU A 52 18.88 7.54 -9.69
C LEU A 52 20.25 8.02 -10.21
N GLY A 53 21.32 7.78 -9.46
CA GLY A 53 22.69 8.05 -9.90
C GLY A 53 23.24 7.00 -10.89
N SER A 54 22.66 5.81 -10.93
CA SER A 54 23.06 4.71 -11.83
C SER A 54 22.31 4.67 -13.16
N LEU A 55 21.49 5.69 -13.45
CA LEU A 55 20.75 5.79 -14.72
C LEU A 55 21.73 5.84 -15.90
N GLN A 56 21.53 4.98 -16.89
CA GLN A 56 22.43 4.87 -18.05
C GLN A 56 21.95 5.66 -19.28
N ALA A 57 20.66 6.00 -19.33
CA ALA A 57 20.05 6.71 -20.45
C ALA A 57 19.06 7.77 -19.93
N PRO A 58 18.88 8.89 -20.67
CA PRO A 58 17.91 9.91 -20.32
C PRO A 58 16.47 9.37 -20.45
N LEU A 59 15.61 9.82 -19.56
CA LEU A 59 14.20 9.42 -19.43
C LEU A 59 13.32 10.67 -19.41
N ASP A 60 12.21 10.66 -20.15
CA ASP A 60 11.21 11.72 -20.08
C ASP A 60 10.01 11.22 -19.25
N LEU A 61 9.68 11.94 -18.18
CA LEU A 61 8.57 11.65 -17.29
C LEU A 61 7.49 12.73 -17.43
N TYR A 62 6.28 12.32 -17.84
CA TYR A 62 5.11 13.18 -17.99
C TYR A 62 4.14 12.91 -16.85
N TYR A 63 4.09 13.82 -15.89
CA TYR A 63 3.16 13.75 -14.77
C TYR A 63 1.92 14.57 -15.08
N PHE A 64 0.79 13.88 -15.17
CA PHE A 64 -0.52 14.50 -15.34
C PHE A 64 -1.16 14.65 -13.96
N ASN A 65 -1.69 15.84 -13.70
CA ASN A 65 -2.38 16.14 -12.45
C ASN A 65 -3.37 17.30 -12.66
N ALA A 66 -4.66 16.99 -12.88
CA ALA A 66 -5.70 18.01 -13.07
C ALA A 66 -6.02 18.69 -11.74
N ASN A 67 -5.27 19.73 -11.37
CA ASN A 67 -5.43 20.42 -10.07
C ASN A 67 -6.73 21.22 -9.98
N SER A 68 -7.24 21.63 -11.14
CA SER A 68 -8.43 22.48 -11.29
C SER A 68 -9.76 21.70 -11.28
N ASP A 69 -9.72 20.38 -11.13
CA ASP A 69 -10.93 19.56 -11.14
C ASP A 69 -11.81 19.83 -9.88
N PRO A 70 -13.08 20.25 -10.07
CA PRO A 70 -14.00 20.55 -8.97
C PRO A 70 -14.40 19.31 -8.14
N GLN A 71 -14.25 18.09 -8.66
CA GLN A 71 -14.57 16.86 -7.94
C GLN A 71 -13.47 16.42 -6.96
N ARG A 72 -12.29 17.07 -6.97
CA ARG A 72 -11.17 16.68 -6.11
C ARG A 72 -11.33 17.18 -4.68
N ASN A 73 -11.41 16.21 -3.77
CA ASN A 73 -11.31 16.48 -2.34
C ASN A 73 -9.93 17.06 -1.96
N TYR A 74 -9.86 17.73 -0.81
CA TYR A 74 -8.61 18.34 -0.33
C TYR A 74 -7.46 17.32 -0.17
N ALA A 75 -7.77 16.09 0.23
CA ALA A 75 -6.79 15.03 0.42
C ALA A 75 -6.08 14.67 -0.90
N LEU A 76 -6.84 14.51 -1.99
CA LEU A 76 -6.32 14.20 -3.32
C LEU A 76 -5.50 15.35 -3.90
N LYS A 77 -5.88 16.61 -3.65
CA LYS A 77 -5.08 17.77 -4.06
C LYS A 77 -3.73 17.80 -3.35
N ARG A 78 -3.71 17.57 -2.04
CA ARG A 78 -2.48 17.46 -1.26
C ARG A 78 -1.61 16.29 -1.72
N TYR A 79 -2.22 15.16 -2.02
CA TYR A 79 -1.52 13.97 -2.50
C TYR A 79 -0.90 14.20 -3.89
N GLY A 80 -1.63 14.79 -4.83
CA GLY A 80 -1.09 15.18 -6.13
C GLY A 80 0.11 16.13 -5.99
N LYS A 81 0.02 17.11 -5.08
CA LYS A 81 1.15 18.01 -4.81
C LYS A 81 2.36 17.28 -4.23
N ARG A 82 2.14 16.30 -3.33
CA ARG A 82 3.21 15.47 -2.78
C ARG A 82 3.91 14.66 -3.88
N ILE A 83 3.16 14.09 -4.82
CA ILE A 83 3.72 13.35 -5.96
C ILE A 83 4.57 14.29 -6.83
N GLU A 84 4.06 15.49 -7.14
CA GLU A 84 4.79 16.51 -7.89
C GLU A 84 6.12 16.88 -7.21
N ASP A 85 6.09 17.14 -5.90
CA ASP A 85 7.28 17.48 -5.12
C ASP A 85 8.29 16.31 -5.10
N LEU A 86 7.81 15.08 -4.96
CA LEU A 86 8.65 13.88 -5.01
C LEU A 86 9.31 13.72 -6.38
N LEU A 87 8.56 13.87 -7.47
CA LEU A 87 9.11 13.75 -8.83
C LEU A 87 10.17 14.81 -9.13
N LYS A 88 10.02 16.04 -8.62
CA LYS A 88 11.05 17.08 -8.72
C LYS A 88 12.33 16.70 -7.97
N GLU A 89 12.20 16.01 -6.83
CA GLU A 89 13.38 15.47 -6.13
C GLU A 89 14.07 14.38 -6.96
N TYR A 90 13.31 13.52 -7.66
CA TYR A 90 13.85 12.50 -8.56
C TYR A 90 14.64 13.15 -9.71
N GLU A 91 14.06 14.14 -10.38
CA GLU A 91 14.72 14.92 -11.44
C GLU A 91 16.03 15.55 -10.95
N LYS A 92 15.99 16.22 -9.79
CA LYS A 92 17.17 16.85 -9.19
C LYS A 92 18.27 15.83 -8.85
N ALA A 93 17.89 14.66 -8.34
CA ALA A 93 18.85 13.61 -7.96
C ALA A 93 19.43 12.87 -9.17
N ALA A 94 18.68 12.77 -10.27
CA ALA A 94 19.10 12.15 -11.52
C ALA A 94 20.11 12.98 -12.33
N LYS A 95 20.41 14.22 -11.93
CA LYS A 95 21.45 15.09 -12.54
C LYS A 95 21.32 15.22 -14.08
N GLY A 96 20.10 15.45 -14.56
CA GLY A 96 19.81 15.63 -16.00
C GLY A 96 19.51 14.34 -16.77
N MET A 97 19.47 13.19 -16.10
CA MET A 97 19.04 11.92 -16.70
C MET A 97 17.51 11.72 -16.67
N ILE A 98 16.79 12.58 -15.95
CA ILE A 98 15.32 12.60 -15.94
C ILE A 98 14.91 14.01 -16.36
N ASN A 99 14.04 14.10 -17.37
CA ASN A 99 13.35 15.33 -17.75
C ASN A 99 11.90 15.23 -17.28
N LEU A 100 11.49 16.09 -16.34
CA LEU A 100 10.14 16.06 -15.80
C LEU A 100 9.24 17.09 -16.49
N HIS A 101 8.14 16.61 -17.06
CA HIS A 101 7.07 17.43 -17.63
C HIS A 101 5.85 17.38 -16.71
N LEU A 102 5.47 18.54 -16.17
CA LEU A 102 4.28 18.70 -15.33
C LEU A 102 3.13 19.22 -16.18
N ILE A 103 2.04 18.46 -16.27
CA ILE A 103 0.88 18.74 -17.12
C ILE A 103 -0.37 18.84 -16.25
N ASP A 104 -1.06 19.98 -16.31
CA ASP A 104 -2.37 20.20 -15.68
C ASP A 104 -3.45 20.17 -16.78
N PRO A 105 -4.01 18.99 -17.11
CA PRO A 105 -4.94 18.86 -18.21
C PRO A 105 -6.29 19.50 -17.85
N ALA A 106 -6.60 20.64 -18.48
CA ALA A 106 -7.92 21.25 -18.34
C ALA A 106 -9.02 20.37 -18.96
N PRO A 107 -10.26 20.39 -18.45
CA PRO A 107 -11.37 19.64 -19.05
C PRO A 107 -11.51 19.94 -20.55
N PHE A 108 -11.67 18.89 -21.37
CA PHE A 108 -11.80 18.98 -22.84
C PHE A 108 -10.60 19.61 -23.59
N SER A 109 -9.42 19.70 -22.95
CA SER A 109 -8.19 20.16 -23.60
C SER A 109 -7.49 19.07 -24.43
N GLU A 110 -6.54 19.47 -25.28
CA GLU A 110 -5.67 18.54 -26.00
C GLU A 110 -4.86 17.65 -25.04
N ASP A 111 -4.39 18.21 -23.92
CA ASP A 111 -3.65 17.45 -22.90
C ASP A 111 -4.54 16.41 -22.19
N ALA A 112 -5.80 16.74 -21.94
CA ALA A 112 -6.78 15.77 -21.42
C ALA A 112 -7.07 14.66 -22.44
N TYR A 113 -7.14 15.00 -23.73
CA TYR A 113 -7.28 14.00 -24.80
C TYR A 113 -6.05 13.10 -24.89
N ARG A 114 -4.85 13.65 -24.85
CA ARG A 114 -3.57 12.90 -24.81
C ARG A 114 -3.52 11.97 -23.60
N ALA A 115 -3.84 12.46 -22.40
CA ALA A 115 -3.89 11.66 -21.18
C ALA A 115 -4.79 10.41 -21.34
N ARG A 116 -5.98 10.59 -21.94
CA ARG A 116 -6.88 9.47 -22.24
C ARG A 116 -6.32 8.50 -23.28
N LEU A 117 -5.73 9.01 -24.36
CA LEU A 117 -5.10 8.17 -25.39
C LEU A 117 -3.97 7.30 -24.82
N PHE A 118 -3.22 7.82 -23.86
CA PHE A 118 -2.19 7.06 -23.15
C PHE A 118 -2.74 6.15 -22.04
N GLY A 119 -4.06 6.10 -21.84
CA GLY A 119 -4.72 5.20 -20.91
C GLY A 119 -4.66 5.65 -19.44
N LEU A 120 -4.56 6.96 -19.18
CA LEU A 120 -4.70 7.50 -17.82
C LEU A 120 -6.17 7.59 -17.41
N ASP A 121 -6.44 7.36 -16.13
CA ASP A 121 -7.79 7.40 -15.57
C ASP A 121 -8.26 8.85 -15.33
N ASP A 122 -9.44 9.20 -15.84
CA ASP A 122 -10.02 10.53 -15.71
C ASP A 122 -10.93 10.68 -14.48
N LYS A 123 -11.33 9.58 -13.84
CA LYS A 123 -12.28 9.58 -12.70
C LYS A 123 -11.82 10.39 -11.49
N SER A 124 -10.52 10.55 -11.31
CA SER A 124 -9.91 11.28 -10.18
C SER A 124 -9.15 12.53 -10.62
N GLY A 125 -9.42 13.04 -11.83
CA GLY A 125 -8.75 14.22 -12.38
C GLY A 125 -7.33 13.92 -12.86
N PHE A 126 -7.14 12.83 -13.62
CA PHE A 126 -5.87 12.44 -14.26
C PHE A 126 -4.67 12.58 -13.32
N ILE A 127 -4.57 11.77 -12.27
CA ILE A 127 -3.38 11.73 -11.41
C ILE A 127 -2.53 10.55 -11.86
N GLY A 128 -1.70 10.73 -12.88
CA GLY A 128 -0.98 9.63 -13.53
C GLY A 128 0.43 10.01 -13.96
N LEU A 129 1.27 9.01 -14.20
CA LEU A 129 2.65 9.21 -14.66
C LEU A 129 2.91 8.35 -15.88
N ILE A 130 3.47 8.97 -16.92
CA ILE A 130 3.95 8.27 -18.11
C ILE A 130 5.45 8.50 -18.19
N GLY A 131 6.22 7.42 -18.32
CA GLY A 131 7.65 7.51 -18.58
C GLY A 131 8.00 6.94 -19.94
N THR A 132 8.93 7.59 -20.62
CA THR A 132 9.39 7.20 -21.95
C THR A 132 10.90 7.19 -22.01
N ARG A 133 11.43 6.35 -22.90
CA ARG A 133 12.85 6.25 -23.22
C ARG A 133 12.97 6.03 -24.73
N ALA A 134 13.93 6.68 -25.35
CA ALA A 134 14.21 6.50 -26.77
C ALA A 134 14.40 5.01 -27.12
N GLY A 135 13.67 4.53 -28.13
CA GLY A 135 13.77 3.15 -28.62
C GLY A 135 13.03 2.08 -27.79
N HIS A 136 12.31 2.45 -26.73
CA HIS A 136 11.57 1.51 -25.88
C HIS A 136 10.11 1.92 -25.69
N SER A 137 9.26 0.94 -25.36
CA SER A 137 7.85 1.17 -25.06
C SER A 137 7.68 2.03 -23.81
N ALA A 138 6.74 2.98 -23.88
CA ALA A 138 6.36 3.80 -22.72
C ALA A 138 5.85 2.93 -21.57
N GLN A 139 6.18 3.32 -20.35
CA GLN A 139 5.64 2.74 -19.12
C GLN A 139 4.68 3.75 -18.48
N ARG A 140 3.62 3.26 -17.83
CA ARG A 140 2.59 4.14 -17.27
C ARG A 140 2.08 3.66 -15.91
N ILE A 141 1.75 4.64 -15.08
CA ILE A 141 0.91 4.50 -13.89
C ILE A 141 -0.40 5.19 -14.24
N GLU A 142 -1.45 4.37 -14.44
CA GLU A 142 -2.77 4.81 -14.90
C GLU A 142 -3.41 5.82 -13.96
N SER A 143 -3.25 5.59 -12.65
CA SER A 143 -3.80 6.41 -11.58
C SER A 143 -3.03 6.19 -10.29
N PHE A 144 -2.59 7.27 -9.65
CA PHE A 144 -2.13 7.24 -8.27
C PHE A 144 -3.33 7.36 -7.33
N SER A 145 -3.38 6.48 -6.35
CA SER A 145 -4.46 6.45 -5.37
C SER A 145 -3.93 6.57 -3.94
N LEU A 146 -4.76 7.09 -3.05
CA LEU A 146 -4.40 7.33 -1.64
C LEU A 146 -4.15 6.03 -0.88
N ASP A 147 -4.88 4.96 -1.20
CA ASP A 147 -4.70 3.62 -0.59
C ASP A 147 -3.32 3.00 -0.90
N ARG A 148 -2.66 3.47 -1.96
CA ARG A 148 -1.30 3.04 -2.35
C ARG A 148 -0.21 4.03 -1.97
N GLU A 149 -0.54 5.11 -1.27
CA GLU A 149 0.43 6.10 -0.79
C GLU A 149 1.65 5.46 -0.08
N PRO A 150 1.53 4.40 0.75
CA PRO A 150 2.70 3.79 1.37
C PRO A 150 3.73 3.25 0.37
N LEU A 151 3.30 2.84 -0.83
CA LEU A 151 4.14 2.26 -1.88
C LEU A 151 4.45 3.26 -3.01
N LEU A 152 4.17 4.56 -2.84
CA LEU A 152 4.36 5.57 -3.88
C LEU A 152 5.79 5.62 -4.42
N ASP A 153 6.78 5.61 -3.51
CA ASP A 153 8.21 5.61 -3.86
C ASP A 153 8.58 4.39 -4.70
N TYR A 154 8.04 3.22 -4.34
CA TYR A 154 8.25 1.98 -5.08
C TYR A 154 7.61 2.06 -6.46
N GLU A 155 6.36 2.51 -6.56
CA GLU A 155 5.60 2.59 -7.81
C GLU A 155 6.32 3.46 -8.86
N ILE A 156 6.84 4.62 -8.47
CA ILE A 156 7.63 5.50 -9.34
C ILE A 156 8.97 4.86 -9.70
N SER A 157 9.71 4.34 -8.72
CA SER A 157 11.03 3.73 -8.94
C SER A 157 10.94 2.50 -9.85
N HIS A 158 9.90 1.70 -9.68
CA HIS A 158 9.61 0.51 -10.48
C HIS A 158 9.32 0.88 -11.94
N LEU A 159 8.54 1.95 -12.19
CA LEU A 159 8.33 2.47 -13.55
C LEU A 159 9.66 2.87 -14.20
N ILE A 160 10.51 3.60 -13.48
CA ILE A 160 11.85 4.02 -13.96
C ILE A 160 12.75 2.81 -14.22
N TYR A 161 12.66 1.78 -13.39
CA TYR A 161 13.43 0.55 -13.55
C TYR A 161 13.03 -0.23 -14.80
N LYS A 162 11.72 -0.40 -15.06
CA LYS A 162 11.21 -1.08 -16.27
C LYS A 162 11.60 -0.36 -17.56
N LEU A 163 11.74 0.97 -17.52
CA LEU A 163 12.26 1.74 -18.67
C LEU A 163 13.76 1.50 -18.92
N GLN A 164 14.52 1.20 -17.86
CA GLN A 164 15.95 0.89 -17.99
C GLN A 164 16.23 -0.55 -18.40
N HIS A 165 15.43 -1.49 -17.87
CA HIS A 165 15.59 -2.94 -18.06
C HIS A 165 14.35 -3.50 -18.75
N PRO A 166 14.24 -3.35 -20.08
CA PRO A 166 13.12 -3.88 -20.85
C PRO A 166 13.13 -5.41 -20.93
N GLU A 167 14.26 -6.07 -20.66
CA GLU A 167 14.34 -7.53 -20.66
C GLU A 167 13.55 -8.17 -19.51
N ARG A 168 12.92 -9.31 -19.83
CA ARG A 168 12.18 -10.10 -18.85
C ARG A 168 13.16 -10.88 -17.95
N PRO A 169 13.03 -10.82 -16.61
CA PRO A 169 13.86 -11.61 -15.73
C PRO A 169 13.58 -13.10 -15.91
N THR A 170 14.60 -13.92 -15.66
CA THR A 170 14.49 -15.39 -15.74
C THR A 170 14.07 -15.96 -14.39
N VAL A 171 12.96 -16.70 -14.38
CA VAL A 171 12.42 -17.36 -13.18
C VAL A 171 12.42 -18.87 -13.41
N GLY A 172 13.04 -19.61 -12.49
CA GLY A 172 12.99 -21.07 -12.48
C GLY A 172 11.66 -21.53 -11.92
N LEU A 173 10.97 -22.44 -12.61
CA LEU A 173 9.74 -23.04 -12.13
C LEU A 173 9.97 -24.52 -11.83
N LEU A 174 9.77 -24.90 -10.58
CA LEU A 174 9.86 -26.29 -10.11
C LEU A 174 8.51 -26.67 -9.50
N SER A 175 7.87 -27.70 -10.05
CA SER A 175 6.55 -28.14 -9.61
C SER A 175 6.58 -29.59 -9.16
N GLY A 176 6.10 -29.85 -7.95
CA GLY A 176 5.85 -31.21 -7.45
C GLY A 176 4.59 -31.86 -8.05
N LEU A 177 3.70 -31.05 -8.67
CA LEU A 177 2.44 -31.50 -9.26
C LEU A 177 2.28 -31.04 -10.72
N ALA A 178 1.42 -31.71 -11.48
CA ALA A 178 1.13 -31.34 -12.86
C ALA A 178 0.24 -30.07 -12.93
N MET A 179 0.86 -28.89 -13.10
CA MET A 179 0.15 -27.60 -13.16
C MET A 179 -0.45 -27.22 -14.52
N LYS A 180 -0.10 -27.94 -15.60
CA LYS A 180 -0.33 -27.46 -16.98
C LYS A 180 -1.79 -27.15 -17.31
N GLU A 181 -2.74 -27.94 -16.80
CA GLU A 181 -4.16 -27.79 -17.13
C GLU A 181 -4.92 -26.94 -16.12
N SER A 182 -4.49 -26.93 -14.85
CA SER A 182 -5.22 -26.26 -13.77
C SER A 182 -4.75 -24.83 -13.49
N ALA A 183 -3.53 -24.45 -13.90
CA ALA A 183 -2.96 -23.11 -13.73
C ALA A 183 -2.54 -22.49 -15.08
N ALA A 184 -3.26 -22.85 -16.16
CA ALA A 184 -2.88 -22.49 -17.53
C ALA A 184 -2.91 -20.98 -17.73
N ARG A 185 -3.92 -20.29 -17.15
CA ARG A 185 -4.04 -18.84 -17.25
C ARG A 185 -2.89 -18.14 -16.53
N LEU A 186 -2.62 -18.52 -15.28
CA LEU A 186 -1.52 -17.94 -14.51
C LEU A 186 -0.18 -18.14 -15.22
N LEU A 187 0.09 -19.34 -15.73
CA LEU A 187 1.33 -19.62 -16.45
C LEU A 187 1.47 -18.75 -17.70
N LYS A 188 0.38 -18.48 -18.42
CA LYS A 188 0.38 -17.58 -19.58
C LYS A 188 0.70 -16.14 -19.18
N GLU A 189 0.10 -15.64 -18.10
CA GLU A 189 0.37 -14.29 -17.57
C GLU A 189 1.81 -14.16 -17.06
N LEU A 190 2.33 -15.19 -16.38
CA LEU A 190 3.73 -15.24 -15.95
C LEU A 190 4.69 -15.23 -17.14
N GLN A 191 4.40 -15.98 -18.21
CA GLN A 191 5.23 -16.02 -19.43
C GLN A 191 5.27 -14.68 -20.19
N GLN A 192 4.26 -13.82 -20.00
CA GLN A 192 4.28 -12.47 -20.58
C GLN A 192 5.30 -11.57 -19.87
N HIS A 193 5.48 -11.75 -18.56
CA HIS A 193 6.31 -10.88 -17.72
C HIS A 193 7.71 -11.44 -17.43
N PHE A 194 7.88 -12.77 -17.47
CA PHE A 194 9.10 -13.48 -17.10
C PHE A 194 9.52 -14.51 -18.16
N ASN A 195 10.82 -14.75 -18.26
CA ASN A 195 11.36 -15.91 -18.98
C ASN A 195 11.32 -17.13 -18.06
N LEU A 196 10.28 -17.97 -18.19
CA LEU A 196 10.13 -19.15 -17.33
C LEU A 196 11.03 -20.31 -17.77
N ALA A 197 11.97 -20.70 -16.92
CA ALA A 197 12.79 -21.90 -17.08
C ALA A 197 12.18 -23.06 -16.29
N LYS A 198 11.56 -24.02 -16.98
CA LYS A 198 10.97 -25.20 -16.33
C LYS A 198 12.08 -26.16 -15.90
N LEU A 199 12.08 -26.54 -14.63
CA LEU A 199 13.01 -27.50 -14.04
C LEU A 199 12.27 -28.81 -13.74
N GLU A 200 12.97 -29.93 -13.88
CA GLU A 200 12.41 -31.24 -13.54
C GLU A 200 12.33 -31.41 -12.00
N SER A 201 11.36 -32.17 -11.51
CA SER A 201 11.17 -32.43 -10.08
C SER A 201 12.35 -33.19 -9.45
N THR A 202 13.15 -33.88 -10.26
CA THR A 202 14.35 -34.65 -9.87
C THR A 202 15.66 -33.90 -10.13
N THR A 203 15.60 -32.59 -10.41
CA THR A 203 16.79 -31.79 -10.72
C THR A 203 17.74 -31.72 -9.53
N GLU A 204 19.01 -32.10 -9.74
CA GLU A 204 20.05 -32.07 -8.69
C GLU A 204 20.76 -30.70 -8.59
N ARG A 205 20.66 -29.85 -9.63
CA ARG A 205 21.29 -28.52 -9.66
C ARG A 205 20.42 -27.49 -10.36
N ILE A 206 20.22 -26.34 -9.71
CA ILE A 206 19.53 -25.20 -10.31
C ILE A 206 20.53 -24.44 -11.20
N PRO A 207 20.20 -24.14 -12.47
CA PRO A 207 21.09 -23.40 -13.37
C PRO A 207 21.48 -22.02 -12.83
N GLU A 208 22.74 -21.61 -13.01
CA GLU A 208 23.26 -20.35 -12.46
C GLU A 208 22.58 -19.08 -13.01
N GLN A 209 21.98 -19.17 -14.19
CA GLN A 209 21.20 -18.08 -14.80
C GLN A 209 19.87 -17.79 -14.08
N VAL A 210 19.37 -18.74 -13.27
CA VAL A 210 18.16 -18.58 -12.48
C VAL A 210 18.53 -17.85 -11.20
N LYS A 211 18.00 -16.64 -11.01
CA LYS A 211 18.18 -15.84 -9.77
C LYS A 211 16.98 -15.92 -8.83
N THR A 212 15.80 -16.21 -9.39
CA THR A 212 14.54 -16.36 -8.66
C THR A 212 13.95 -17.74 -8.97
N LEU A 213 13.57 -18.48 -7.93
CA LEU A 213 12.96 -19.79 -8.04
C LEU A 213 11.52 -19.75 -7.49
N MET A 214 10.57 -20.26 -8.27
CA MET A 214 9.21 -20.54 -7.85
C MET A 214 9.05 -22.04 -7.67
N VAL A 215 8.73 -22.48 -6.46
CA VAL A 215 8.53 -23.89 -6.11
C VAL A 215 7.08 -24.11 -5.72
N VAL A 216 6.40 -25.00 -6.44
CA VAL A 216 4.99 -25.34 -6.17
C VAL A 216 4.91 -26.74 -5.59
N HIS A 217 4.29 -26.85 -4.42
CA HIS A 217 4.06 -28.11 -3.72
C HIS A 217 5.36 -28.92 -3.48
N PRO A 218 6.30 -28.41 -2.66
CA PRO A 218 7.59 -29.05 -2.42
C PRO A 218 7.50 -30.38 -1.67
N ARG A 219 6.37 -30.71 -1.02
CA ARG A 219 6.19 -31.96 -0.28
C ARG A 219 6.38 -33.20 -1.16
N ALA A 220 5.99 -33.12 -2.43
CA ALA A 220 6.14 -34.19 -3.42
C ALA A 220 7.56 -34.31 -4.02
N LEU A 221 8.51 -33.42 -3.63
CA LEU A 221 9.86 -33.43 -4.18
C LEU A 221 10.78 -34.38 -3.40
N PRO A 222 11.74 -35.03 -4.09
CA PRO A 222 12.73 -35.87 -3.44
C PRO A 222 13.71 -35.02 -2.61
N GLU A 223 14.30 -35.64 -1.58
CA GLU A 223 15.25 -34.98 -0.66
C GLU A 223 16.42 -34.31 -1.39
N ARG A 224 16.89 -34.90 -2.51
CA ARG A 224 17.96 -34.31 -3.34
C ARG A 224 17.58 -32.95 -3.90
N THR A 225 16.33 -32.79 -4.34
CA THR A 225 15.82 -31.53 -4.89
C THR A 225 15.61 -30.51 -3.78
N LEU A 226 15.14 -30.93 -2.59
CA LEU A 226 15.04 -30.05 -1.42
C LEU A 226 16.40 -29.49 -1.00
N TYR A 227 17.45 -30.34 -1.02
CA TYR A 227 18.83 -29.90 -0.81
C TYR A 227 19.28 -28.89 -1.87
N ALA A 228 18.99 -29.13 -3.16
CA ALA A 228 19.31 -28.18 -4.22
C ALA A 228 18.63 -26.81 -4.04
N ILE A 229 17.35 -26.81 -3.62
CA ILE A 229 16.59 -25.59 -3.31
C ILE A 229 17.21 -24.82 -2.14
N GLU A 230 17.57 -25.51 -1.06
CA GLU A 230 18.24 -24.90 0.07
C GLU A 230 19.56 -24.26 -0.34
N GLN A 231 20.41 -25.00 -1.06
CA GLN A 231 21.71 -24.51 -1.49
C GLN A 231 21.57 -23.30 -2.42
N PHE A 232 20.52 -23.24 -3.22
CA PHE A 232 20.18 -22.06 -4.00
C PHE A 232 19.85 -20.85 -3.12
N VAL A 233 19.01 -21.02 -2.09
CA VAL A 233 18.68 -19.94 -1.13
C VAL A 233 19.92 -19.48 -0.37
N LEU A 234 20.76 -20.41 0.09
CA LEU A 234 21.97 -20.08 0.85
C LEU A 234 23.06 -19.39 0.00
N LYS A 235 23.05 -19.59 -1.33
CA LYS A 235 23.88 -18.84 -2.28
C LYS A 235 23.38 -17.41 -2.54
N GLY A 236 22.25 -17.01 -1.94
CA GLY A 236 21.61 -15.72 -2.17
C GLY A 236 20.54 -15.74 -3.26
N GLY A 237 20.17 -16.93 -3.77
CA GLY A 237 19.01 -17.10 -4.63
C GLY A 237 17.72 -16.76 -3.90
N LYS A 238 16.74 -16.25 -4.64
CA LYS A 238 15.47 -15.76 -4.08
C LYS A 238 14.37 -16.79 -4.32
N LEU A 239 13.61 -17.15 -3.29
CA LEU A 239 12.65 -18.26 -3.35
C LEU A 239 11.22 -17.78 -3.09
N MET A 240 10.30 -18.18 -3.94
CA MET A 240 8.86 -18.18 -3.67
C MET A 240 8.40 -19.63 -3.61
N VAL A 241 7.79 -20.04 -2.50
CA VAL A 241 7.34 -21.42 -2.31
C VAL A 241 5.87 -21.47 -1.89
N PHE A 242 5.13 -22.36 -2.55
CA PHE A 242 3.74 -22.65 -2.24
C PHE A 242 3.67 -24.00 -1.56
N ILE A 243 3.25 -24.00 -0.30
CA ILE A 243 3.09 -25.19 0.53
C ILE A 243 1.63 -25.35 0.89
N ASP A 244 1.20 -26.59 1.00
CA ASP A 244 -0.18 -26.94 1.32
C ASP A 244 -0.17 -27.82 2.59
N PRO A 245 -1.09 -27.62 3.56
CA PRO A 245 -1.38 -28.68 4.53
C PRO A 245 -1.87 -29.95 3.83
N ILE A 246 -2.81 -29.85 2.87
CA ILE A 246 -3.41 -31.00 2.16
C ILE A 246 -3.74 -30.62 0.72
N SER A 247 -3.17 -31.34 -0.24
CA SER A 247 -3.62 -31.17 -1.63
C SER A 247 -4.93 -31.90 -1.89
N GLU A 248 -5.96 -31.15 -2.28
CA GLU A 248 -7.29 -31.66 -2.66
C GLU A 248 -7.24 -32.73 -3.78
N ARG A 249 -6.17 -32.74 -4.59
CA ARG A 249 -5.96 -33.71 -5.69
C ARG A 249 -5.32 -35.03 -5.29
N SER A 250 -4.79 -35.16 -4.07
CA SER A 250 -4.16 -36.40 -3.60
C SER A 250 -4.37 -36.59 -2.10
N PRO A 251 -5.61 -36.83 -1.65
CA PRO A 251 -5.91 -37.07 -0.23
C PRO A 251 -5.15 -38.30 0.35
N ASP A 252 -4.66 -39.21 -0.52
CA ASP A 252 -3.91 -40.40 -0.13
C ASP A 252 -2.42 -40.17 0.18
N THR A 253 -1.85 -38.98 -0.08
CA THR A 253 -0.44 -38.72 0.27
C THR A 253 -0.30 -38.37 1.75
N LYS A 254 -0.39 -39.39 2.61
CA LYS A 254 -0.06 -39.32 4.06
C LYS A 254 1.41 -39.01 4.39
N ALA A 255 2.23 -38.59 3.43
CA ALA A 255 3.63 -38.31 3.68
C ALA A 255 3.85 -36.84 4.04
N ALA A 256 3.75 -36.53 5.34
CA ALA A 256 4.46 -35.38 5.87
C ALA A 256 5.95 -35.53 5.48
N ASN A 257 6.44 -34.68 4.59
CA ASN A 257 7.84 -34.67 4.23
C ASN A 257 8.63 -33.99 5.35
N ALA A 258 9.06 -34.77 6.35
CA ALA A 258 9.75 -34.27 7.54
C ALA A 258 10.97 -33.39 7.20
N ARG A 259 11.63 -33.63 6.04
CA ARG A 259 12.75 -32.80 5.56
C ARG A 259 12.32 -31.39 5.16
N LEU A 260 11.13 -31.23 4.59
CA LEU A 260 10.60 -29.90 4.31
C LEU A 260 10.29 -29.16 5.61
N ASP A 261 9.74 -29.85 6.60
CA ASP A 261 9.43 -29.25 7.90
C ASP A 261 10.71 -28.83 8.63
N GLU A 262 11.78 -29.64 8.55
CA GLU A 262 13.13 -29.29 9.03
C GLU A 262 13.70 -28.06 8.30
N LEU A 263 13.53 -27.97 6.97
CA LEU A 263 13.97 -26.84 6.16
C LEU A 263 13.25 -25.53 6.56
N LEU A 264 11.93 -25.57 6.69
CA LEU A 264 11.14 -24.43 7.16
C LEU A 264 11.54 -24.03 8.59
N ALA A 265 11.79 -25.02 9.45
CA ALA A 265 12.21 -24.81 10.83
C ALA A 265 13.61 -24.19 10.93
N ALA A 266 14.52 -24.50 9.99
CA ALA A 266 15.85 -23.88 9.87
C ALA A 266 15.76 -22.41 9.45
N TRP A 267 14.75 -22.05 8.64
CA TRP A 267 14.44 -20.66 8.26
C TRP A 267 13.60 -19.92 9.32
N GLY A 268 13.20 -20.60 10.39
CA GLY A 268 12.51 -20.00 11.54
C GLY A 268 10.99 -19.94 11.44
N ILE A 269 10.40 -20.77 10.57
CA ILE A 269 8.94 -20.86 10.36
C ILE A 269 8.49 -22.28 10.72
N GLN A 270 7.24 -22.40 11.12
CA GLN A 270 6.57 -23.69 11.26
C GLN A 270 5.16 -23.58 10.65
N MET A 271 4.71 -24.68 10.04
CA MET A 271 3.36 -24.81 9.52
C MET A 271 2.78 -26.15 10.04
N PRO A 272 1.63 -26.14 10.73
CA PRO A 272 0.95 -27.38 11.09
C PRO A 272 0.49 -28.12 9.82
N ALA A 273 0.90 -29.37 9.65
CA ALA A 273 0.61 -30.13 8.43
C ALA A 273 -0.86 -30.61 8.34
N ASN A 274 -1.55 -30.76 9.47
CA ASN A 274 -2.89 -31.35 9.54
C ASN A 274 -3.95 -30.34 9.99
N LYS A 275 -3.75 -29.05 9.70
CA LYS A 275 -4.74 -28.02 10.03
C LYS A 275 -4.95 -27.08 8.86
N TRP A 276 -6.20 -26.77 8.60
CA TRP A 276 -6.63 -25.80 7.59
C TRP A 276 -7.35 -24.65 8.27
N LEU A 277 -7.26 -23.49 7.64
CA LEU A 277 -7.78 -22.23 8.15
C LEU A 277 -9.22 -22.03 7.67
N VAL A 278 -10.12 -21.74 8.60
CA VAL A 278 -11.49 -21.31 8.34
C VAL A 278 -11.70 -19.94 8.96
N ASP A 279 -12.46 -19.08 8.30
CA ASP A 279 -12.69 -17.71 8.75
C ASP A 279 -14.08 -17.22 8.32
N SER A 280 -15.00 -17.15 9.27
CA SER A 280 -16.38 -16.77 9.03
C SER A 280 -16.55 -15.36 8.47
N LEU A 281 -15.62 -14.44 8.70
CA LEU A 281 -15.68 -13.06 8.16
C LEU A 281 -15.31 -12.97 6.69
N TYR A 282 -14.40 -13.84 6.24
CA TYR A 282 -13.86 -13.79 4.89
C TYR A 282 -14.41 -14.90 3.98
N THR A 283 -15.28 -15.77 4.50
CA THR A 283 -16.09 -16.68 3.69
C THR A 283 -17.06 -15.88 2.81
N PRO A 284 -17.10 -16.10 1.48
CA PRO A 284 -18.05 -15.42 0.60
C PRO A 284 -19.51 -15.72 0.97
N LEU A 285 -20.35 -14.69 1.09
CA LEU A 285 -21.81 -14.86 1.20
C LEU A 285 -22.38 -15.32 -0.14
N GLU A 286 -23.23 -16.34 -0.12
CA GLU A 286 -23.87 -16.82 -1.33
C GLU A 286 -24.96 -15.86 -1.84
N THR A 287 -24.97 -15.60 -3.14
CA THR A 287 -26.16 -15.09 -3.83
C THR A 287 -27.13 -16.24 -4.10
N PRO A 288 -28.41 -16.15 -3.69
CA PRO A 288 -29.40 -17.19 -3.96
C PRO A 288 -29.54 -17.44 -5.47
N GLY A 289 -29.28 -18.67 -5.92
CA GLY A 289 -29.42 -19.08 -7.34
C GLY A 289 -28.19 -19.73 -7.99
N ALA A 290 -27.04 -19.78 -7.32
CA ALA A 290 -25.80 -20.41 -7.82
C ALA A 290 -25.72 -21.94 -7.59
N GLU A 291 -26.83 -22.59 -7.27
CA GLU A 291 -26.91 -23.98 -6.76
C GLU A 291 -26.48 -25.10 -7.72
N LYS A 292 -26.08 -24.82 -8.96
CA LYS A 292 -25.79 -25.93 -9.89
C LYS A 292 -24.34 -26.40 -9.98
N ASN A 293 -23.34 -25.70 -9.44
CA ASN A 293 -21.94 -26.17 -9.55
C ASN A 293 -20.93 -25.66 -8.49
N GLY A 294 -21.36 -24.94 -7.44
CA GLY A 294 -20.45 -24.44 -6.41
C GLY A 294 -20.71 -25.08 -5.05
N ALA A 295 -20.12 -26.25 -4.78
CA ALA A 295 -20.16 -26.82 -3.44
C ALA A 295 -19.56 -25.83 -2.43
N HIS A 296 -20.24 -25.63 -1.30
CA HIS A 296 -19.74 -24.85 -0.17
C HIS A 296 -18.42 -25.46 0.30
N HIS A 297 -17.30 -24.75 0.12
CA HIS A 297 -16.01 -25.12 0.69
C HIS A 297 -15.68 -24.13 1.81
N PRO A 298 -15.81 -24.51 3.08
CA PRO A 298 -15.62 -23.57 4.18
C PRO A 298 -14.17 -23.11 4.40
N GLY A 299 -13.22 -23.78 3.76
CA GLY A 299 -11.83 -23.31 3.66
C GLY A 299 -11.61 -22.27 2.56
N ARG A 300 -12.64 -21.84 1.82
CA ARG A 300 -12.50 -20.81 0.78
C ARG A 300 -12.69 -19.42 1.37
N LEU A 301 -11.62 -18.63 1.35
CA LEU A 301 -11.59 -17.30 1.95
C LEU A 301 -11.27 -16.25 0.88
N ASN A 302 -12.03 -15.14 0.87
CA ASN A 302 -11.71 -13.97 0.09
C ASN A 302 -11.11 -12.88 1.00
N LEU A 303 -9.79 -12.80 1.01
CA LEU A 303 -9.02 -11.89 1.85
C LEU A 303 -9.14 -10.47 1.29
N PRO A 304 -9.75 -9.51 2.00
CA PRO A 304 -9.84 -8.14 1.53
C PRO A 304 -8.54 -7.38 1.77
N ARG A 305 -8.44 -6.13 1.30
CA ARG A 305 -7.26 -5.27 1.50
C ARG A 305 -6.79 -5.17 2.96
N GLN A 306 -7.71 -5.21 3.95
CA GLN A 306 -7.35 -5.12 5.38
C GLN A 306 -6.64 -6.38 5.91
N ALA A 307 -6.82 -7.51 5.24
CA ALA A 307 -6.14 -8.78 5.53
C ALA A 307 -4.71 -8.81 4.97
N MET A 308 -4.26 -7.75 4.31
CA MET A 308 -2.98 -7.70 3.60
C MET A 308 -2.03 -6.67 4.21
N ASN A 309 -0.73 -6.93 4.07
CA ASN A 309 0.29 -5.95 4.43
C ASN A 309 0.45 -4.89 3.34
N THR A 310 -0.21 -3.75 3.52
CA THR A 310 -0.21 -2.61 2.57
C THR A 310 1.16 -1.97 2.33
N ARG A 311 2.19 -2.38 3.08
CA ARG A 311 3.58 -1.92 2.93
C ARG A 311 4.48 -2.98 2.29
N ASP A 312 3.98 -4.15 1.90
CA ASP A 312 4.78 -5.08 1.11
C ASP A 312 4.42 -4.98 -0.38
N ILE A 313 5.45 -5.00 -1.22
CA ILE A 313 5.33 -4.94 -2.68
C ILE A 313 4.49 -6.09 -3.23
N SER A 314 4.50 -7.26 -2.59
CA SER A 314 3.67 -8.42 -2.99
C SER A 314 2.19 -8.07 -3.05
N THR A 315 1.75 -7.10 -2.24
CA THR A 315 0.35 -6.68 -2.18
C THR A 315 0.08 -5.44 -3.05
N TRP A 316 1.03 -4.96 -3.84
CA TRP A 316 0.88 -3.77 -4.66
C TRP A 316 -0.31 -3.88 -5.64
N ARG A 317 -1.19 -2.87 -5.68
CA ARG A 317 -2.41 -2.83 -6.53
C ARG A 317 -3.42 -3.98 -6.32
N LEU A 318 -3.30 -4.76 -5.24
CA LEU A 318 -4.29 -5.80 -4.91
C LEU A 318 -5.49 -5.24 -4.14
N ASN A 319 -6.69 -5.63 -4.52
CA ASN A 319 -7.92 -5.29 -3.80
C ASN A 319 -8.46 -6.43 -2.94
N GLY A 320 -8.17 -7.67 -3.33
CA GLY A 320 -8.52 -8.90 -2.60
C GLY A 320 -7.65 -10.06 -3.09
N VAL A 321 -7.57 -11.16 -2.34
CA VAL A 321 -6.91 -12.41 -2.75
C VAL A 321 -7.80 -13.56 -2.31
N THR A 322 -8.09 -14.49 -3.20
CA THR A 322 -8.90 -15.66 -2.87
C THR A 322 -7.99 -16.85 -2.61
N VAL A 323 -8.20 -17.49 -1.48
CA VAL A 323 -7.45 -18.66 -1.04
C VAL A 323 -8.41 -19.82 -0.77
N SER A 324 -7.94 -21.05 -0.88
CA SER A 324 -8.72 -22.26 -0.61
C SER A 324 -7.90 -23.21 0.25
N SER A 325 -8.52 -23.77 1.29
CA SER A 325 -7.93 -24.82 2.11
C SER A 325 -6.55 -24.47 2.70
N SER A 326 -6.33 -23.18 2.99
CA SER A 326 -5.01 -22.67 3.35
C SER A 326 -4.54 -23.15 4.71
N GLY A 327 -3.23 -23.35 4.86
CA GLY A 327 -2.58 -23.53 6.15
C GLY A 327 -2.31 -22.21 6.87
N ALA A 328 -1.73 -22.32 8.07
CA ALA A 328 -1.24 -21.18 8.83
C ALA A 328 0.25 -21.28 9.15
N LEU A 329 0.98 -20.23 8.80
CA LEU A 329 2.37 -20.03 9.13
C LEU A 329 2.49 -19.40 10.52
N SER A 330 3.45 -19.88 11.29
CA SER A 330 3.84 -19.23 12.54
C SER A 330 5.35 -19.11 12.65
N ARG A 331 5.80 -18.03 13.31
CA ARG A 331 7.22 -17.81 13.58
C ARG A 331 7.66 -18.71 14.72
N ARG A 332 8.80 -19.38 14.54
CA ARG A 332 9.43 -20.18 15.60
C ARG A 332 10.08 -19.28 16.66
N SER A 333 9.95 -19.66 17.93
CA SER A 333 10.60 -18.95 19.03
C SER A 333 12.12 -18.93 18.84
N LYS A 334 12.77 -17.80 19.15
CA LYS A 334 14.23 -17.56 18.99
C LYS A 334 14.76 -17.52 17.55
N SER A 335 13.90 -17.40 16.53
CA SER A 335 14.38 -17.18 15.16
C SER A 335 15.09 -15.84 14.99
N ARG A 336 16.26 -15.86 14.32
CA ARG A 336 17.02 -14.67 13.90
C ARG A 336 16.51 -14.04 12.60
N THR A 337 15.60 -14.71 11.89
CA THR A 337 14.97 -14.18 10.68
C THR A 337 13.84 -13.23 11.03
N THR A 338 13.69 -12.19 10.23
CA THR A 338 12.53 -11.32 10.18
C THR A 338 11.39 -12.06 9.52
N PHE A 339 10.25 -12.11 10.19
CA PHE A 339 9.03 -12.72 9.67
C PHE A 339 8.02 -11.61 9.43
N THR A 340 7.78 -11.29 8.16
CA THR A 340 6.86 -10.24 7.73
C THR A 340 5.60 -10.89 7.17
N PRO A 341 4.44 -10.80 7.83
CA PRO A 341 3.19 -11.31 7.28
C PRO A 341 2.81 -10.52 6.03
N LEU A 342 2.34 -11.22 5.00
CA LEU A 342 1.85 -10.66 3.73
C LEU A 342 0.33 -10.75 3.65
N LEU A 343 -0.22 -11.93 3.96
CA LEU A 343 -1.64 -12.24 3.98
C LEU A 343 -1.98 -12.83 5.34
N GLN A 344 -3.05 -12.35 5.97
CA GLN A 344 -3.49 -12.74 7.30
C GLN A 344 -4.99 -12.97 7.34
N SER A 345 -5.43 -13.86 8.22
CA SER A 345 -6.85 -14.05 8.50
C SER A 345 -7.40 -12.96 9.43
N SER A 346 -8.70 -12.98 9.62
CA SER A 346 -9.40 -12.16 10.60
C SER A 346 -9.12 -12.64 12.03
N GLU A 347 -9.60 -11.88 13.01
CA GLU A 347 -9.58 -12.29 14.42
C GLU A 347 -10.60 -13.41 14.73
N GLN A 348 -11.54 -13.68 13.83
CA GLN A 348 -12.54 -14.74 13.96
C GLN A 348 -12.14 -16.05 13.29
N SER A 349 -10.89 -16.15 12.85
CA SER A 349 -10.38 -17.34 12.17
C SER A 349 -10.00 -18.45 13.14
N GLU A 350 -10.19 -19.69 12.69
CA GLU A 350 -9.85 -20.89 13.43
C GLU A 350 -9.09 -21.90 12.57
N LEU A 351 -8.27 -22.73 13.23
CA LEU A 351 -7.57 -23.85 12.61
C LEU A 351 -8.28 -25.16 12.94
N LEU A 352 -8.96 -25.72 11.95
CA LEU A 352 -9.68 -26.99 12.08
C LEU A 352 -8.80 -28.18 11.72
N GLU A 353 -9.08 -29.33 12.32
CA GLU A 353 -8.43 -30.60 11.99
C GLU A 353 -9.17 -31.31 10.86
N VAL A 354 -8.42 -32.12 10.11
CA VAL A 354 -8.80 -32.70 8.81
C VAL A 354 -9.84 -33.81 8.96
N GLU A 355 -9.82 -34.53 10.07
CA GLU A 355 -10.52 -35.80 10.25
C GLU A 355 -12.04 -35.66 10.47
N GLY A 356 -12.58 -34.44 10.45
CA GLY A 356 -14.01 -34.17 10.68
C GLY A 356 -14.86 -33.87 9.44
N PHE A 357 -14.29 -33.76 8.24
CA PHE A 357 -15.03 -33.22 7.09
C PHE A 357 -15.63 -34.30 6.18
N ALA A 358 -16.73 -34.89 6.65
CA ALA A 358 -17.66 -35.70 5.85
C ALA A 358 -19.02 -34.99 5.72
N GLY A 359 -19.03 -33.76 5.19
CA GLY A 359 -20.26 -33.07 4.79
C GLY A 359 -20.37 -31.62 5.27
N ALA A 360 -21.03 -30.78 4.45
CA ALA A 360 -21.29 -29.36 4.71
C ALA A 360 -22.14 -29.10 5.98
N THR A 361 -22.85 -30.10 6.49
CA THR A 361 -23.74 -30.02 7.66
C THR A 361 -23.02 -30.07 9.01
N ALA A 362 -21.73 -30.40 9.06
CA ALA A 362 -20.96 -30.47 10.32
C ALA A 362 -20.28 -29.14 10.69
N LEU A 363 -20.26 -28.16 9.79
CA LEU A 363 -19.59 -26.88 10.02
C LEU A 363 -20.41 -25.93 10.91
N ASP A 364 -21.73 -25.87 10.70
CA ASP A 364 -22.63 -25.02 11.49
C ASP A 364 -22.60 -25.39 12.98
N SER A 365 -22.39 -26.67 13.30
CA SER A 365 -22.27 -27.16 14.67
C SER A 365 -20.87 -27.01 15.28
N LEU A 366 -19.79 -26.93 14.48
CA LEU A 366 -18.42 -26.73 14.98
C LEU A 366 -18.09 -25.24 15.21
N ILE A 367 -18.73 -24.32 14.49
CA ILE A 367 -18.56 -22.87 14.67
C ILE A 367 -19.18 -22.40 16.01
N ASP A 368 -20.22 -23.07 16.50
CA ASP A 368 -20.90 -22.73 17.76
C ASP A 368 -20.17 -23.22 19.02
N ASP A 369 -19.37 -24.29 18.95
CA ASP A 369 -18.80 -24.97 20.12
C ASP A 369 -17.34 -24.60 20.46
N THR A 370 -16.66 -23.84 19.61
CA THR A 370 -15.22 -23.55 19.79
C THR A 370 -14.95 -22.08 20.14
N PRO A 371 -14.34 -21.77 21.30
CA PRO A 371 -14.14 -20.39 21.71
C PRO A 371 -13.14 -19.70 20.80
N ILE A 372 -13.62 -18.70 20.05
CA ILE A 372 -12.83 -17.85 19.15
C ILE A 372 -11.68 -17.21 19.95
N GLN A 373 -10.49 -17.80 19.84
CA GLN A 373 -9.26 -17.16 20.29
C GLN A 373 -8.97 -16.07 19.26
N GLY A 374 -9.23 -14.81 19.61
CA GLY A 374 -9.12 -13.61 18.75
C GLY A 374 -7.74 -13.35 18.11
N LYS A 375 -7.17 -14.32 17.40
CA LYS A 375 -5.79 -14.35 16.92
C LYS A 375 -5.79 -14.51 15.40
N ARG A 376 -5.12 -13.58 14.74
CA ARG A 376 -4.90 -13.63 13.29
C ARG A 376 -3.85 -14.69 12.96
N HIS A 377 -4.18 -15.56 12.03
CA HIS A 377 -3.29 -16.54 11.43
C HIS A 377 -2.64 -15.97 10.16
N VAL A 378 -1.41 -16.37 9.86
CA VAL A 378 -0.67 -15.85 8.72
C VAL A 378 -0.71 -16.87 7.59
N ILE A 379 -1.23 -16.50 6.44
CA ILE A 379 -1.39 -17.38 5.27
C ILE A 379 -0.16 -17.30 4.38
N ALA A 380 0.39 -16.10 4.20
CA ALA A 380 1.62 -15.88 3.45
C ALA A 380 2.57 -14.97 4.22
N ALA A 381 3.87 -15.25 4.15
CA ALA A 381 4.89 -14.48 4.85
C ALA A 381 6.17 -14.35 4.01
N ARG A 382 6.84 -13.20 4.16
CA ARG A 382 8.19 -12.94 3.69
C ARG A 382 9.17 -13.15 4.85
N ILE A 383 10.26 -13.84 4.56
CA ILE A 383 11.28 -14.26 5.51
C ILE A 383 12.64 -13.81 5.04
N GLU A 384 13.29 -13.03 5.89
CA GLU A 384 14.53 -12.35 5.58
C GLU A 384 15.51 -12.40 6.76
N GLY A 385 16.81 -12.38 6.48
CA GLY A 385 17.86 -12.40 7.51
C GLY A 385 18.74 -13.64 7.44
N PRO A 386 19.48 -13.98 8.50
CA PRO A 386 20.45 -15.07 8.45
C PRO A 386 19.76 -16.43 8.38
N GLY A 387 20.11 -17.23 7.37
CA GLY A 387 19.64 -18.59 7.16
C GLY A 387 20.72 -19.62 7.50
N TYR A 388 20.29 -20.77 8.00
CA TYR A 388 21.16 -21.91 8.32
C TYR A 388 20.75 -23.12 7.50
N SER A 389 21.73 -23.99 7.23
CA SER A 389 21.48 -25.27 6.57
C SER A 389 20.74 -26.24 7.50
N ALA A 390 19.68 -26.85 6.96
CA ALA A 390 18.99 -28.02 7.47
C ALA A 390 19.71 -29.34 7.09
N PHE A 391 20.69 -29.29 6.17
CA PHE A 391 21.52 -30.42 5.76
C PHE A 391 23.00 -30.24 6.16
N PRO A 392 23.32 -30.28 7.48
CA PRO A 392 24.68 -30.02 7.96
C PRO A 392 25.70 -31.05 7.49
N ASP A 393 25.30 -32.32 7.41
CA ASP A 393 26.14 -33.43 6.98
C ASP A 393 26.08 -33.70 5.47
N GLY A 394 25.35 -32.86 4.72
CA GLY A 394 24.99 -33.10 3.33
C GLY A 394 23.96 -34.22 3.17
N ILE A 395 23.86 -34.75 1.95
CA ILE A 395 22.98 -35.88 1.61
C ILE A 395 23.83 -37.03 1.05
N LYS A 396 23.36 -38.27 1.15
CA LYS A 396 24.10 -39.44 0.66
C LYS A 396 24.56 -39.24 -0.80
N GLY A 397 25.87 -39.11 -1.02
CA GLY A 397 26.49 -38.89 -2.33
C GLY A 397 26.81 -37.43 -2.68
N HIS A 398 26.50 -36.45 -1.81
CA HIS A 398 26.87 -35.05 -1.98
C HIS A 398 27.50 -34.49 -0.70
N PRO A 399 28.69 -33.88 -0.77
CA PRO A 399 29.32 -33.29 0.40
C PRO A 399 28.48 -32.13 0.96
N PRO A 400 28.66 -31.77 2.23
CA PRO A 400 27.98 -30.64 2.84
C PRO A 400 28.24 -29.35 2.04
N GLY A 401 27.16 -28.65 1.73
CA GLY A 401 27.21 -27.41 0.94
C GLY A 401 27.47 -26.19 1.83
N LEU A 402 26.97 -25.03 1.39
CA LEU A 402 26.93 -23.84 2.24
C LEU A 402 26.09 -24.13 3.49
N GLN A 403 26.63 -23.73 4.64
CA GLN A 403 26.04 -24.00 5.95
C GLN A 403 25.29 -22.80 6.55
N LYS A 404 25.60 -21.61 6.06
CA LYS A 404 25.03 -20.35 6.53
C LYS A 404 24.98 -19.34 5.40
N ALA A 405 23.96 -18.49 5.44
CA ALA A 405 23.85 -17.29 4.63
C ALA A 405 23.58 -16.10 5.54
N ALA A 406 24.20 -14.96 5.25
CA ALA A 406 23.97 -13.74 6.02
C ALA A 406 22.54 -13.20 5.81
N GLN A 407 22.01 -13.38 4.60
CA GLN A 407 20.72 -12.89 4.18
C GLN A 407 20.07 -13.90 3.23
N ILE A 408 18.92 -14.45 3.61
CA ILE A 408 18.02 -15.21 2.74
C ILE A 408 16.83 -14.34 2.35
N HIS A 409 16.22 -14.61 1.20
CA HIS A 409 14.98 -13.98 0.78
C HIS A 409 14.01 -15.06 0.32
N VAL A 410 13.05 -15.37 1.20
CA VAL A 410 12.07 -16.43 0.97
C VAL A 410 10.67 -15.88 1.18
N VAL A 411 9.76 -16.17 0.27
CA VAL A 411 8.32 -15.94 0.45
C VAL A 411 7.62 -17.29 0.47
N VAL A 412 6.90 -17.56 1.55
CA VAL A 412 6.13 -18.79 1.75
C VAL A 412 4.65 -18.45 1.69
N VAL A 413 3.91 -19.18 0.87
CA VAL A 413 2.45 -19.11 0.75
C VAL A 413 1.89 -20.46 1.16
N ALA A 414 1.04 -20.50 2.19
CA ALA A 414 0.46 -21.72 2.73
C ALA A 414 -0.80 -22.17 1.96
N ASP A 415 -0.83 -21.98 0.65
CA ASP A 415 -1.91 -22.39 -0.23
C ASP A 415 -1.34 -22.65 -1.63
N THR A 416 -1.54 -23.85 -2.18
CA THR A 416 -1.18 -24.17 -3.57
C THR A 416 -2.32 -23.94 -4.56
N ASP A 417 -3.57 -23.96 -4.09
CA ASP A 417 -4.79 -23.76 -4.85
C ASP A 417 -5.01 -22.29 -5.26
N LEU A 418 -4.35 -21.34 -4.59
CA LEU A 418 -4.27 -19.94 -5.03
C LEU A 418 -3.83 -19.81 -6.49
N LEU A 419 -2.99 -20.73 -6.97
CA LEU A 419 -2.45 -20.75 -8.34
C LEU A 419 -3.46 -21.28 -9.38
N MET A 420 -4.55 -21.88 -8.93
CA MET A 420 -5.46 -22.63 -9.78
C MET A 420 -6.52 -21.74 -10.42
N ASP A 421 -6.82 -22.02 -11.68
CA ASP A 421 -7.77 -21.27 -12.51
C ASP A 421 -9.20 -21.33 -11.93
N GLN A 422 -9.56 -22.36 -11.17
CA GLN A 422 -10.88 -22.49 -10.52
C GLN A 422 -11.08 -21.48 -9.40
N VAL A 423 -10.05 -21.27 -8.56
CA VAL A 423 -10.04 -20.26 -7.50
C VAL A 423 -9.91 -18.87 -8.12
N SER A 424 -9.08 -18.74 -9.15
CA SER A 424 -8.90 -17.50 -9.90
C SER A 424 -10.20 -17.04 -10.59
N ARG A 425 -11.08 -17.92 -11.11
CA ARG A 425 -12.33 -17.52 -11.81
C ARG A 425 -13.24 -16.55 -11.03
N LEU A 426 -13.21 -16.57 -9.71
CA LEU A 426 -14.00 -15.68 -8.85
C LEU A 426 -13.32 -14.30 -8.63
N ALA A 427 -12.01 -14.21 -8.80
CA ALA A 427 -11.20 -12.99 -8.71
C ALA A 427 -10.04 -13.03 -9.74
N PRO A 428 -10.35 -13.03 -11.05
CA PRO A 428 -9.45 -13.49 -12.11
C PRO A 428 -8.09 -12.80 -12.19
N ASP A 429 -8.04 -11.51 -11.84
CA ASP A 429 -6.83 -10.71 -12.00
C ASP A 429 -6.02 -10.57 -10.70
N ASN A 430 -6.62 -10.92 -9.56
CA ASN A 430 -6.05 -10.59 -8.25
C ASN A 430 -5.00 -11.60 -7.76
N ASN A 431 -5.29 -12.90 -7.83
CA ASN A 431 -4.35 -13.94 -7.39
C ASN A 431 -3.09 -13.95 -8.26
N ALA A 432 -3.27 -13.80 -9.57
CA ALA A 432 -2.13 -13.73 -10.49
C ALA A 432 -1.28 -12.49 -10.24
N LEU A 433 -1.91 -11.34 -9.97
CA LEU A 433 -1.20 -10.11 -9.62
C LEU A 433 -0.38 -10.26 -8.33
N PHE A 434 -0.88 -10.98 -7.32
CA PHE A 434 -0.10 -11.27 -6.11
C PHE A 434 1.19 -12.04 -6.46
N VAL A 435 1.07 -13.12 -7.24
CA VAL A 435 2.23 -13.93 -7.65
C VAL A 435 3.20 -13.11 -8.51
N LEU A 436 2.69 -12.34 -9.48
CA LEU A 436 3.48 -11.46 -10.34
C LEU A 436 4.27 -10.45 -9.50
N ASN A 437 3.61 -9.75 -8.57
CA ASN A 437 4.23 -8.75 -7.70
C ASN A 437 5.30 -9.36 -6.80
N THR A 438 5.03 -10.54 -6.21
CA THR A 438 6.03 -11.21 -5.38
C THR A 438 7.24 -11.63 -6.21
N LEU A 439 7.04 -12.23 -7.38
CA LEU A 439 8.14 -12.63 -8.25
C LEU A 439 8.91 -11.44 -8.81
N ASP A 440 8.24 -10.33 -9.12
CA ASP A 440 8.87 -9.11 -9.59
C ASP A 440 9.69 -8.46 -8.45
N SER A 441 9.14 -8.38 -7.24
CA SER A 441 9.84 -7.94 -6.03
C SER A 441 11.09 -8.78 -5.74
N LEU A 442 11.00 -10.10 -5.89
CA LEU A 442 12.15 -10.99 -5.74
C LEU A 442 13.13 -10.78 -6.91
N SER A 443 12.66 -10.70 -8.14
CA SER A 443 13.53 -10.61 -9.31
C SER A 443 14.18 -9.23 -9.49
N ALA A 444 13.67 -8.19 -8.84
CA ALA A 444 14.22 -6.85 -8.86
C ALA A 444 15.66 -6.83 -8.30
N LEU A 445 16.51 -5.96 -8.87
CA LEU A 445 17.86 -5.70 -8.35
C LEU A 445 17.79 -5.21 -6.90
N ASP A 446 18.82 -5.52 -6.12
CA ASP A 446 18.91 -5.17 -4.69
C ASP A 446 18.76 -3.66 -4.43
N ALA A 447 19.10 -2.81 -5.41
CA ALA A 447 18.87 -1.38 -5.37
C ALA A 447 17.38 -1.02 -5.27
N LEU A 448 16.49 -1.67 -6.04
CA LEU A 448 15.04 -1.50 -5.90
C LEU A 448 14.52 -2.20 -4.64
N ALA A 449 15.03 -3.39 -4.34
CA ALA A 449 14.62 -4.14 -3.15
C ALA A 449 14.87 -3.31 -1.88
N SER A 450 15.97 -2.57 -1.80
CA SER A 450 16.28 -1.70 -0.65
C SER A 450 15.42 -0.44 -0.55
N ILE A 451 14.65 -0.07 -1.59
CA ILE A 451 13.62 0.97 -1.55
C ILE A 451 12.36 0.37 -0.92
N HIS A 452 12.48 -0.04 0.34
CA HIS A 452 11.33 -0.44 1.13
C HIS A 452 10.51 0.81 1.47
N PRO A 453 9.17 0.72 1.44
CA PRO A 453 8.33 1.77 1.97
C PRO A 453 8.74 2.00 3.42
N ARG A 454 9.05 3.26 3.74
CA ARG A 454 9.55 3.62 5.07
C ARG A 454 8.56 3.09 6.09
N ALA A 455 9.07 2.36 7.08
CA ALA A 455 8.30 2.01 8.26
C ALA A 455 7.88 3.34 8.91
N GLN A 456 6.68 3.79 8.56
CA GLN A 456 5.95 4.77 9.32
C GLN A 456 5.65 4.05 10.63
N MET A 457 6.62 4.08 11.55
CA MET A 457 6.45 3.67 12.93
C MET A 457 5.11 4.23 13.34
N GLN A 458 4.14 3.34 13.65
CA GLN A 458 2.75 3.70 13.95
C GLN A 458 2.79 4.97 14.80
N ALA A 459 2.53 6.12 14.16
CA ALA A 459 2.56 7.35 14.89
C ALA A 459 1.38 7.19 15.85
N SER A 460 1.67 7.13 17.15
CA SER A 460 0.62 7.28 18.15
C SER A 460 -0.19 8.49 17.70
N PRO A 461 -1.53 8.38 17.62
CA PRO A 461 -2.36 9.43 17.06
C PRO A 461 -1.92 10.74 17.69
N THR A 462 -1.61 11.74 16.85
CA THR A 462 -1.23 13.04 17.38
C THR A 462 -2.35 13.52 18.31
N VAL A 463 -2.03 14.31 19.34
CA VAL A 463 -3.04 14.78 20.31
C VAL A 463 -4.27 15.38 19.59
N LEU A 464 -4.06 16.05 18.46
CA LEU A 464 -5.12 16.59 17.61
C LEU A 464 -5.99 15.50 16.93
N GLU A 465 -5.39 14.42 16.42
CA GLU A 465 -6.11 13.29 15.81
C GLU A 465 -6.93 12.51 16.85
N ALA A 466 -6.36 12.25 18.02
CA ALA A 466 -7.08 11.62 19.12
C ALA A 466 -8.27 12.46 19.61
N MET A 467 -8.09 13.79 19.69
CA MET A 467 -9.18 14.72 20.03
C MET A 467 -10.26 14.77 18.94
N ARG A 468 -9.89 14.70 17.66
CA ARG A 468 -10.85 14.62 16.54
C ARG A 468 -11.66 13.32 16.57
N SER A 469 -11.02 12.18 16.79
CA SER A 469 -11.74 10.90 16.88
C SER A 469 -12.69 10.86 18.08
N ALA A 470 -12.28 11.43 19.23
CA ALA A 470 -13.15 11.53 20.40
C ALA A 470 -14.34 12.47 20.14
N ALA A 471 -14.11 13.64 19.53
CA ALA A 471 -15.16 14.58 19.13
C ALA A 471 -16.16 13.94 18.15
N GLU A 472 -15.67 13.12 17.21
CA GLU A 472 -16.51 12.42 16.25
C GLU A 472 -17.36 11.33 16.90
N GLN A 473 -16.82 10.58 17.86
CA GLN A 473 -17.60 9.61 18.65
C GLN A 473 -18.71 10.30 19.45
N VAL A 474 -18.39 11.41 20.12
CA VAL A 474 -19.37 12.21 20.87
C VAL A 474 -20.45 12.78 19.95
N TYR A 475 -20.06 13.29 18.78
CA TYR A 475 -21.02 13.76 17.78
C TYR A 475 -21.92 12.62 17.30
N ARG A 476 -21.37 11.46 16.93
CA ARG A 476 -22.15 10.30 16.46
C ARG A 476 -23.16 9.82 17.49
N MET A 477 -22.76 9.75 18.77
CA MET A 477 -23.69 9.34 19.84
C MET A 477 -24.85 10.33 19.97
N LYS A 478 -24.57 11.64 20.01
CA LYS A 478 -25.59 12.68 20.20
C LYS A 478 -26.43 12.97 18.93
N ALA A 479 -25.86 12.81 17.74
CA ALA A 479 -26.52 13.14 16.47
C ALA A 479 -27.46 12.04 15.98
N SER A 480 -27.23 10.79 16.40
CA SER A 480 -27.99 9.63 15.91
C SER A 480 -29.51 9.73 16.10
N GLU A 481 -29.96 10.33 17.21
CA GLU A 481 -31.39 10.54 17.50
C GLU A 481 -32.00 11.63 16.62
N LEU A 482 -31.28 12.75 16.46
CA LEU A 482 -31.70 13.89 15.63
C LEU A 482 -31.70 13.53 14.13
N GLU A 483 -30.74 12.73 13.67
CA GLU A 483 -30.68 12.23 12.29
C GLU A 483 -31.85 11.29 11.99
N ARG A 484 -32.18 10.37 12.90
CA ARG A 484 -33.37 9.51 12.76
C ARG A 484 -34.65 10.33 12.74
N ARG A 485 -34.75 11.36 13.59
CA ARG A 485 -35.90 12.26 13.62
C ARG A 485 -36.03 13.05 12.31
N LEU A 486 -34.91 13.60 11.80
CA LEU A 486 -34.88 14.30 10.52
C LEU A 486 -35.31 13.39 9.37
N GLN A 487 -34.82 12.15 9.32
CA GLN A 487 -35.22 11.17 8.29
C GLN A 487 -36.72 10.85 8.33
N ARG A 488 -37.29 10.68 9.54
CA ARG A 488 -38.75 10.46 9.70
C ARG A 488 -39.55 11.68 9.25
N THR A 489 -39.16 12.88 9.68
CA THR A 489 -39.82 14.13 9.27
C THR A 489 -39.75 14.34 7.75
N GLU A 490 -38.63 13.97 7.11
CA GLU A 490 -38.45 14.05 5.66
C GLU A 490 -39.39 13.06 4.93
N GLN A 491 -39.50 11.83 5.43
CA GLN A 491 -40.41 10.80 4.88
C GLN A 491 -41.89 11.19 5.03
N GLU A 492 -42.29 11.65 6.22
CA GLU A 492 -43.66 12.12 6.49
C GLU A 492 -44.02 13.33 5.62
N TRP A 493 -43.07 14.25 5.41
CA TRP A 493 -43.27 15.37 4.51
C TRP A 493 -43.40 14.93 3.05
N GLN A 494 -42.59 13.98 2.58
CA GLN A 494 -42.70 13.45 1.21
C GLN A 494 -44.03 12.74 0.95
N LEU A 495 -44.60 12.07 1.96
CA LEU A 495 -45.91 11.41 1.86
C LEU A 495 -47.08 12.41 1.81
N LEU A 496 -46.95 13.54 2.51
CA LEU A 496 -48.00 14.56 2.62
C LEU A 496 -47.87 15.69 1.58
N SER A 497 -46.72 15.81 0.90
CA SER A 497 -46.50 16.80 -0.14
C SER A 497 -47.03 16.29 -1.49
N PRO A 498 -47.98 16.97 -2.15
CA PRO A 498 -48.46 16.53 -3.45
C PRO A 498 -47.34 16.64 -4.49
N GLN A 499 -47.14 15.58 -5.28
CA GLN A 499 -46.26 15.62 -6.45
C GLN A 499 -46.81 16.62 -7.45
N THR A 500 -46.10 17.74 -7.63
CA THR A 500 -46.49 18.81 -8.57
C THR A 500 -46.23 18.36 -10.00
N THR A 501 -47.20 17.63 -10.56
CA THR A 501 -47.29 17.43 -12.00
C THR A 501 -48.06 18.63 -12.59
N VAL A 502 -47.28 19.60 -13.07
CA VAL A 502 -47.54 20.60 -14.14
C VAL A 502 -48.93 21.27 -14.24
N LEU A 503 -48.89 22.62 -14.18
CA LEU A 503 -49.86 23.62 -14.67
C LEU A 503 -51.29 23.54 -14.12
N GLY A 504 -51.47 24.06 -12.90
CA GLY A 504 -52.75 24.53 -12.40
C GLY A 504 -52.53 25.33 -11.11
N THR A 505 -52.93 26.60 -11.09
CA THR A 505 -52.98 27.40 -9.87
C THR A 505 -54.11 26.89 -8.99
N GLN A 506 -53.85 25.84 -8.22
CA GLN A 506 -54.63 25.54 -7.02
C GLN A 506 -53.90 26.15 -5.83
N THR A 507 -54.54 27.12 -5.19
CA THR A 507 -54.12 27.64 -3.90
C THR A 507 -54.17 26.48 -2.90
N VAL A 508 -52.98 26.01 -2.52
CA VAL A 508 -52.81 24.98 -1.51
C VAL A 508 -53.26 25.57 -0.17
N ASP A 509 -54.40 25.11 0.35
CA ASP A 509 -54.70 25.26 1.77
C ASP A 509 -53.62 24.48 2.53
N ALA A 510 -52.63 25.20 3.03
CA ALA A 510 -51.56 24.62 3.82
C ALA A 510 -52.17 24.06 5.10
N THR A 511 -52.36 22.75 5.15
CA THR A 511 -52.76 22.07 6.38
C THR A 511 -51.76 22.44 7.48
N THR A 512 -52.25 22.72 8.69
CA THR A 512 -51.43 23.11 9.85
C THR A 512 -50.31 22.10 10.14
N GLN A 513 -50.50 20.83 9.74
CA GLN A 513 -49.52 19.75 9.81
C GLN A 513 -48.33 19.93 8.84
N LEU A 514 -48.55 20.36 7.59
CA LEU A 514 -47.45 20.62 6.65
C LEU A 514 -46.57 21.79 7.09
N GLN A 515 -47.16 22.83 7.69
CA GLN A 515 -46.42 23.95 8.26
C GLN A 515 -45.57 23.52 9.47
N ALA A 516 -46.10 22.63 10.32
CA ALA A 516 -45.38 22.07 11.46
C ALA A 516 -44.17 21.23 11.00
N LEU A 517 -44.36 20.32 10.03
CA LEU A 517 -43.29 19.50 9.46
C LEU A 517 -42.21 20.36 8.78
N ASN A 518 -42.60 21.40 8.04
CA ASN A 518 -41.64 22.31 7.40
C ASN A 518 -40.80 23.09 8.43
N LYS A 519 -41.43 23.51 9.55
CA LYS A 519 -40.74 24.14 10.68
C LYS A 519 -39.75 23.19 11.36
N GLU A 520 -40.09 21.91 11.52
CA GLU A 520 -39.19 20.90 12.05
C GLU A 520 -38.01 20.59 11.09
N ARG A 521 -38.26 20.49 9.77
CA ARG A 521 -37.21 20.31 8.74
C ARG A 521 -36.19 21.44 8.71
N LEU A 522 -36.58 22.67 9.06
CA LEU A 522 -35.64 23.79 9.18
C LEU A 522 -34.89 23.78 10.52
N ARG A 523 -35.53 23.34 11.59
CA ARG A 523 -34.96 23.37 12.95
C ARG A 523 -33.93 22.25 13.19
N LEU A 524 -34.23 21.03 12.76
CA LEU A 524 -33.38 19.85 13.02
C LEU A 524 -31.96 19.97 12.42
N PRO A 525 -31.76 20.48 11.18
CA PRO A 525 -30.42 20.72 10.64
C PRO A 525 -29.64 21.80 11.40
N MET A 526 -30.31 22.83 11.91
CA MET A 526 -29.67 23.86 12.75
C MET A 526 -29.20 23.28 14.08
N GLU A 527 -30.00 22.41 14.70
CA GLU A 527 -29.63 21.70 15.92
C GLU A 527 -28.47 20.72 15.69
N LEU A 528 -28.47 19.99 14.57
CA LEU A 528 -27.33 19.14 14.16
C LEU A 528 -26.05 19.96 13.93
N HIS A 529 -26.15 21.12 13.30
CA HIS A 529 -25.01 22.00 13.09
C HIS A 529 -24.49 22.58 14.42
N ALA A 530 -25.36 23.02 15.31
CA ALA A 530 -24.99 23.51 16.64
C ALA A 530 -24.28 22.41 17.45
N LEU A 531 -24.82 21.19 17.42
CA LEU A 531 -24.24 20.02 18.06
C LEU A 531 -22.84 19.68 17.52
N ARG A 532 -22.65 19.80 16.20
CA ARG A 532 -21.34 19.59 15.56
C ARG A 532 -20.33 20.63 16.03
N VAL A 533 -20.73 21.90 16.08
CA VAL A 533 -19.86 23.00 16.56
C VAL A 533 -19.46 22.78 18.02
N GLU A 534 -20.40 22.34 18.86
CA GLU A 534 -20.12 22.02 20.26
C GLU A 534 -19.16 20.84 20.41
N ALA A 535 -19.41 19.73 19.68
CA ALA A 535 -18.55 18.54 19.72
C ALA A 535 -17.12 18.84 19.26
N TYR A 536 -16.93 19.76 18.30
CA TYR A 536 -15.62 20.14 17.75
C TYR A 536 -15.00 21.38 18.42
N ALA A 537 -15.62 21.96 19.45
CA ALA A 537 -15.15 23.20 20.06
C ALA A 537 -13.72 23.08 20.64
N SER A 538 -13.39 21.95 21.26
CA SER A 538 -12.06 21.69 21.82
C SER A 538 -10.98 21.55 20.73
N VAL A 539 -11.33 20.93 19.59
CA VAL A 539 -10.47 20.80 18.41
C VAL A 539 -10.19 22.18 17.81
N HIS A 540 -11.22 23.00 17.62
CA HIS A 540 -11.07 24.33 17.04
C HIS A 540 -10.24 25.28 17.91
N ARG A 541 -10.34 25.20 19.25
CA ARG A 541 -9.48 25.98 20.15
C ARG A 541 -8.00 25.62 20.00
N LEU A 542 -7.69 24.33 19.91
CA LEU A 542 -6.32 23.86 19.71
C LEU A 542 -5.79 24.24 18.32
N GLU A 543 -6.60 24.07 17.27
CA GLU A 543 -6.24 24.51 15.91
C GLU A 543 -5.96 26.01 15.85
N LEU A 544 -6.76 26.83 16.52
CA LEU A 544 -6.57 28.26 16.59
C LEU A 544 -5.31 28.62 17.37
N ALA A 545 -5.05 27.96 18.50
CA ALA A 545 -3.81 28.14 19.25
C ALA A 545 -2.57 27.79 18.42
N ILE A 546 -2.58 26.65 17.72
CA ILE A 546 -1.48 26.24 16.82
C ILE A 546 -1.30 27.25 15.69
N LYS A 547 -2.40 27.69 15.05
CA LYS A 547 -2.35 28.71 13.98
C LYS A 547 -1.74 30.01 14.48
N LEU A 548 -2.15 30.50 15.65
CA LEU A 548 -1.60 31.73 16.23
C LEU A 548 -0.11 31.57 16.54
N VAL A 549 0.29 30.46 17.17
CA VAL A 549 1.70 30.19 17.48
C VAL A 549 2.54 30.19 16.20
N VAL A 550 2.14 29.47 15.16
CA VAL A 550 2.89 29.41 13.89
C VAL A 550 2.90 30.75 13.16
N THR A 551 1.79 31.48 13.16
CA THR A 551 1.67 32.78 12.49
C THR A 551 2.53 33.86 13.16
N TYR A 552 2.63 33.85 14.50
CA TYR A 552 3.41 34.86 15.24
C TYR A 552 4.88 34.48 15.46
N THR A 553 5.24 33.20 15.46
CA THR A 553 6.64 32.78 15.67
C THR A 553 7.57 33.23 14.56
N ILE A 554 7.14 33.17 13.29
CA ILE A 554 7.99 33.56 12.15
C ILE A 554 8.30 35.08 12.15
N PRO A 555 7.32 36.00 12.25
CA PRO A 555 7.60 37.43 12.34
C PRO A 555 8.41 37.80 13.60
N LEU A 556 8.12 37.17 14.74
CA LEU A 556 8.80 37.48 16.00
C LEU A 556 10.27 37.03 15.96
N ALA A 557 10.56 35.87 15.37
CA ALA A 557 11.94 35.40 15.14
C ALA A 557 12.71 36.34 14.19
N LEU A 558 12.08 36.82 13.13
CA LEU A 558 12.68 37.80 12.20
C LEU A 558 12.95 39.15 12.89
N CYS A 559 12.03 39.64 13.72
CA CYS A 559 12.23 40.85 14.52
C CYS A 559 13.37 40.67 15.53
N LEU A 560 13.47 39.52 16.21
CA LEU A 560 14.57 39.20 17.13
C LEU A 560 15.92 39.13 16.41
N ALA A 561 15.97 38.51 15.23
CA ALA A 561 17.19 38.46 14.41
C ALA A 561 17.61 39.86 13.96
N ALA A 562 16.67 40.69 13.48
CA ALA A 562 16.93 42.08 13.13
C ALA A 562 17.42 42.91 14.33
N TRP A 563 16.86 42.67 15.52
CA TRP A 563 17.27 43.35 16.75
C TRP A 563 18.67 42.93 17.21
N MET A 564 19.03 41.64 17.11
CA MET A 564 20.40 41.18 17.38
C MET A 564 21.42 41.80 16.43
N VAL A 565 21.11 41.87 15.13
CA VAL A 565 21.99 42.53 14.14
C VAL A 565 22.15 44.02 14.45
N PHE A 566 21.06 44.69 14.85
CA PHE A 566 21.12 46.10 15.27
C PHE A 566 21.99 46.31 16.52
N LEU A 567 21.89 45.42 17.51
CA LEU A 567 22.71 45.47 18.72
C LEU A 567 24.20 45.22 18.44
N ASP A 568 24.53 44.28 17.54
CA ASP A 568 25.92 44.03 17.15
C ASP A 568 26.52 45.24 16.40
N GLN A 569 25.75 45.84 15.48
CA GLN A 569 26.18 47.06 14.78
C GLN A 569 26.36 48.24 15.73
N ARG A 570 25.53 48.37 16.76
CA ARG A 570 25.65 49.45 17.76
C ARG A 570 26.87 49.25 18.66
N ARG A 571 27.16 48.02 19.10
CA ARG A 571 28.36 47.68 19.89
C ARG A 571 29.65 47.96 19.11
N ARG A 572 29.68 47.64 17.82
CA ARG A 572 30.84 47.94 16.95
C ARG A 572 31.09 49.43 16.75
N ARG A 573 30.04 50.27 16.77
CA ARG A 573 30.16 51.73 16.65
C ARG A 573 30.59 52.42 17.95
N THR A 574 30.28 51.86 19.10
CA THR A 574 30.72 52.39 20.41
C THR A 574 32.13 51.97 20.79
N ALA A 575 32.72 50.97 20.11
CA ALA A 575 34.10 50.54 20.32
C ALA A 575 35.15 51.33 19.50
N PHE A 576 34.70 52.28 18.67
CA PHE A 576 35.55 53.10 17.79
C PHE A 576 35.50 54.59 18.14
N HIS A 577 35.01 54.95 19.33
CA HIS A 577 35.04 56.31 19.87
C HIS A 577 35.89 56.39 21.12
#